data_AF-A0A9E3CFY5-F1
#
_entry.id   AF-A0A9E3CFY5-F1
#
_cell.length_a   1.000
_cell.length_b   1.000
_cell.length_c   1.000
_cell.angle_alpha   90.00
_cell.angle_beta   90.00
_cell.angle_gamma   90.00
#
_symmetry.space_group_name_H-M   'P 1'
#
loop_
_entity.id
_entity.type
_entity.pdbx_description
1 polymer ?
#
loop_
_entity_poly.entity_id
_entity_poly.type
_entity_poly.pdbx_seq_one_letter_code
_entity_poly.pdbx_strand_id
1 'polypeptide(L)' 'MVNGHVRSPDVSFMQKSRLADGKPSKGFQDGAPDLCVEIISPSEEPAEMRRNLAEYFIMALLHK' A
#
# COMPACT_ATOMS: atom_id res chain seq x y z
N MET A 1 -0.71 2.72 -9.97
CA MET A 1 -1.40 3.72 -9.12
C MET A 1 -2.90 3.67 -9.36
N VAL A 2 -3.74 3.69 -8.32
CA VAL A 2 -5.20 3.87 -8.51
C VAL A 2 -5.53 5.35 -8.29
N ASN A 3 -6.21 5.98 -9.24
CA ASN A 3 -6.68 7.38 -9.15
C ASN A 3 -5.61 8.45 -8.84
N GLY A 4 -4.33 8.18 -9.13
CA GLY A 4 -3.22 9.09 -8.84
C GLY A 4 -2.82 9.16 -7.36
N HIS A 5 -3.39 8.30 -6.51
CA HIS A 5 -3.02 8.25 -5.09
C HIS A 5 -1.74 7.43 -4.92
N VAL A 6 -0.77 8.02 -4.23
CA VAL A 6 0.45 7.36 -3.74
C VAL A 6 0.29 7.18 -2.24
N ARG A 7 0.44 5.94 -1.77
CA ARG A 7 0.40 5.60 -0.34
C ARG A 7 1.73 4.99 0.08
N SER A 8 2.16 5.32 1.29
CA SER A 8 3.43 4.87 1.86
C SER A 8 3.15 4.35 3.26
N PRO A 9 2.71 3.09 3.41
CA PRO A 9 2.52 2.50 4.73
C PRO A 9 3.86 2.44 5.47
N ASP A 10 3.80 2.39 6.80
CA ASP A 10 5.02 2.24 7.63
C ASP A 10 5.84 1.01 7.22
N VAL A 11 5.15 -0.10 6.90
CA VAL A 11 5.77 -1.30 6.35
C VAL A 11 4.93 -1.86 5.21
N SER A 12 5.60 -2.14 4.09
CA SER A 12 5.02 -2.84 2.94
C SER A 12 5.84 -4.09 2.58
N PHE A 13 5.17 -5.17 2.21
CA PHE A 13 5.79 -6.37 1.64
C PHE A 13 5.17 -6.72 0.29
N MET A 14 6.01 -7.05 -0.69
CA MET A 14 5.60 -7.52 -1.99
C MET A 14 6.41 -8.75 -2.39
N GLN A 15 5.73 -9.79 -2.85
CA GLN A 15 6.35 -10.99 -3.38
C GLN A 15 7.14 -10.64 -4.64
N LYS A 16 8.37 -11.18 -4.75
CA LYS A 16 9.23 -10.95 -5.92
C LYS A 16 8.57 -11.34 -7.24
N SER A 17 7.70 -12.35 -7.24
CA SER A 17 6.94 -12.79 -8.41
C SER A 17 6.01 -11.71 -8.97
N ARG A 18 5.64 -10.70 -8.18
CA ARG A 18 4.81 -9.55 -8.59
C ARG A 18 5.62 -8.36 -9.06
N LEU A 19 6.95 -8.44 -9.04
CA LEU A 19 7.85 -7.37 -9.45
C LEU A 19 8.46 -7.66 -10.83
N ALA A 20 8.63 -6.62 -11.64
CA ALA A 20 9.37 -6.73 -12.90
C ALA A 20 10.81 -7.17 -12.63
N ASP A 21 11.25 -8.25 -13.28
CA ASP A 21 12.56 -8.88 -13.06
C ASP A 21 12.87 -9.21 -11.58
N GLY A 22 11.84 -9.35 -10.75
CA GLY A 22 11.98 -9.59 -9.32
C GLY A 22 12.57 -8.41 -8.53
N LYS A 23 12.58 -7.19 -9.11
CA LYS A 23 13.18 -5.99 -8.53
C LYS A 23 12.16 -4.85 -8.41
N PRO A 24 12.26 -4.02 -7.35
CA PRO A 24 11.38 -2.87 -7.19
C PRO A 24 11.68 -1.80 -8.25
N SER A 25 10.67 -0.99 -8.57
CA SER A 25 10.81 0.20 -9.41
C SER A 25 11.80 1.21 -8.83
N LYS A 26 12.44 2.01 -9.70
CA LYS A 26 13.11 3.23 -9.28
C LYS A 26 12.05 4.30 -8.97
N GLY A 27 11.67 4.44 -7.70
CA GLY A 27 10.60 5.33 -7.25
C GLY A 27 9.45 4.57 -6.62
N PHE A 28 8.22 5.07 -6.76
CA PHE A 28 7.03 4.42 -6.21
C PHE A 28 6.67 3.15 -6.99
N GLN A 29 6.42 2.08 -6.23
CA GLN A 29 6.00 0.80 -6.79
C GLN A 29 4.56 0.89 -7.27
N ASP A 30 4.31 0.45 -8.51
CA ASP A 30 2.96 0.32 -9.03
C ASP A 30 2.25 -0.92 -8.45
N GLY A 31 0.98 -0.72 -8.11
CA GLY A 31 0.10 -1.74 -7.53
C GLY A 31 0.08 -1.70 -6.01
N ALA A 32 -0.85 -2.46 -5.42
CA ALA A 32 -0.88 -2.63 -3.96
C ALA A 32 0.14 -3.70 -3.52
N PRO A 33 0.79 -3.53 -2.36
CA PRO A 33 1.62 -4.58 -1.76
C PRO A 33 0.76 -5.78 -1.33
N ASP A 34 1.40 -6.92 -1.10
CA ASP A 34 0.71 -8.13 -0.60
C ASP A 34 0.34 -8.00 0.88
N LEU A 35 1.09 -7.18 1.62
CA LEU A 35 0.84 -6.84 3.02
C LEU A 35 1.23 -5.38 3.26
N CYS A 36 0.32 -4.64 3.91
CA CYS A 36 0.61 -3.35 4.56
C CYS A 36 0.49 -3.51 6.07
N VAL A 37 1.38 -2.86 6.82
CA VAL A 37 1.24 -2.63 8.26
C VAL A 37 1.37 -1.13 8.52
N GLU A 38 0.44 -0.61 9.32
CA GLU A 38 0.45 0.78 9.81
C GLU A 38 0.55 0.76 11.34
N ILE A 39 1.42 1.60 11.90
CA ILE A 39 1.62 1.74 13.34
C ILE A 39 0.91 3.00 13.79
N ILE A 40 -0.22 2.83 14.49
CA ILE A 40 -1.02 3.96 14.96
C ILE A 40 -0.24 4.73 16.02
N SER A 41 0.07 5.98 15.72
CA SER A 41 0.68 6.94 16.62
C SER A 41 -0.37 7.59 17.54
N PRO A 42 0.02 8.12 18.70
CA PRO A 42 -0.91 8.79 19.62
C PRO A 42 -1.62 10.02 19.04
N SER A 43 -1.06 10.64 17.99
CA SER A 43 -1.63 11.82 17.33
C SER A 43 -2.64 11.50 16.23
N GLU A 44 -2.80 10.23 15.88
CA GLU A 44 -3.68 9.83 14.78
C GLU A 44 -5.10 9.51 15.26
N GLU A 45 -6.07 9.95 14.47
CA GLU A 45 -7.47 9.65 14.71
C GLU A 45 -7.82 8.25 14.18
N PRO A 46 -8.37 7.35 15.03
CA PRO A 46 -8.68 5.97 14.61
C PRO A 46 -9.63 5.88 13.41
N ALA A 47 -10.50 6.88 13.22
CA ALA A 47 -11.41 6.93 12.09
C ALA A 47 -10.69 7.22 10.76
N GLU A 48 -9.65 8.06 10.80
CA GLU A 48 -8.82 8.35 9.63
C GLU A 48 -7.99 7.12 9.26
N MET A 49 -7.45 6.42 10.26
CA MET A 49 -6.70 5.18 10.02
C MET A 49 -7.56 4.09 9.35
N ARG A 50 -8.81 3.94 9.77
CA ARG A 50 -9.75 3.00 9.13
C ARG A 50 -10.02 3.34 7.66
N ARG A 51 -10.04 4.62 7.28
CA ARG A 51 -10.16 5.03 5.87
C ARG A 51 -8.92 4.67 5.08
N ASN A 52 -7.72 4.94 5.62
CA ASN A 52 -6.46 4.55 4.99
C ASN A 52 -6.40 3.04 4.74
N LEU A 53 -6.80 2.23 5.73
CA LEU A 53 -6.91 0.77 5.58
C LEU A 53 -7.86 0.36 4.45
N ALA A 54 -9.04 0.97 4.37
CA ALA A 54 -10.00 0.68 3.30
C ALA A 54 -9.43 1.00 1.92
N GLU A 55 -8.65 2.08 1.78
CA GLU A 55 -7.98 2.43 0.52
C GLU A 55 -6.95 1.37 0.10
N TYR A 56 -6.15 0.84 1.03
CA TYR A 56 -5.22 -0.25 0.71
C TYR A 56 -5.95 -1.48 0.17
N PHE A 57 -7.09 -1.86 0.77
CA PHE A 57 -7.90 -2.98 0.28
C PHE A 57 -8.51 -2.70 -1.09
N ILE A 58 -9.03 -1.50 -1.33
CA ILE A 58 -9.56 -1.11 -2.65
C ILE A 58 -8.46 -1.18 -3.71
N MET A 59 -7.26 -0.66 -3.41
CA MET A 59 -6.12 -0.73 -4.33
C MET A 59 -5.69 -2.18 -4.63
N ALA A 60 -5.84 -3.10 -3.68
CA ALA A 60 -5.57 -4.52 -3.88
C ALA A 60 -6.63 -5.23 -4.71
N LEU A 61 -7.91 -4.85 -4.56
CA LEU A 61 -9.02 -5.44 -5.30
C LEU A 61 -9.09 -4.99 -6.77
N LEU A 62 -8.66 -3.76 -7.07
CA LEU A 62 -8.67 -3.22 -8.44
C LEU A 62 -7.54 -3.73 -9.34
N HIS A 63 -6.58 -4.48 -8.81
CA HIS A 63 -5.43 -5.01 -9.55
C HIS A 63 -5.31 -6.54 -9.49
N LYS A 64 -6.40 -7.24 -9.15
CA LYS A 64 -6.55 -8.68 -9.41
C LYS A 64 -7.08 -8.94 -10.81
#